data_AF-X2D4K0-F1
#
_entry.id   AF-X2D4K0-F1
#
_cell.length_a   1.000
_cell.length_b   1.000
_cell.length_c   1.000
_cell.angle_alpha   90.00
_cell.angle_beta   90.00
_cell.angle_gamma   90.00
#
_symmetry.space_group_name_H-M   'P 1'
#
loop_
_entity.id
_entity.type
_entity.pdbx_description
1 polymer ?
#
loop_
_entity_poly.entity_id
_entity_poly.type
_entity_poly.pdbx_seq_one_letter_code
_entity_poly.pdbx_strand_id
1 'polypeptide(L)'
;FIAKWEKAWFTMAQQYSGNKQAFFKQMTELIPQLMEEVQGFSPETWKSLEEQFPEQTAAWKDNEDLLKQFYELVKSLPKQDLAQNPEA
;
A
#
# COMPACT_ATOMS: atom_id res chain seq x y z
N PHE A 1 -0.07 12.61 6.47
CA PHE A 1 0.02 11.53 5.47
C PHE A 1 1.13 10.54 5.79
N ILE A 2 2.42 10.93 5.70
CA ILE A 2 3.57 10.02 5.92
C ILE A 2 3.49 9.30 7.27
N ALA A 3 3.29 10.02 8.38
CA ALA A 3 3.19 9.40 9.71
C ALA A 3 2.06 8.36 9.85
N LYS A 4 0.94 8.52 9.10
CA LYS A 4 -0.16 7.55 9.07
C LYS A 4 0.32 6.24 8.41
N TRP A 5 0.92 6.37 7.24
CA TRP A 5 1.38 5.23 6.45
C TRP A 5 2.59 4.53 7.06
N GLU A 6 3.52 5.27 7.63
CA GLU A 6 4.64 4.71 8.40
C GLU A 6 4.13 3.88 9.59
N LYS A 7 3.16 4.39 10.36
CA LYS A 7 2.54 3.63 11.44
C LYS A 7 1.79 2.39 10.93
N ALA A 8 1.08 2.50 9.82
CA ALA A 8 0.35 1.36 9.23
C ALA A 8 1.30 0.24 8.80
N TRP A 9 2.37 0.60 8.09
CA TRP A 9 3.40 -0.34 7.64
C TRP A 9 4.18 -0.95 8.80
N PHE A 10 4.56 -0.13 9.78
CA PHE A 10 5.24 -0.61 10.97
C PHE A 10 4.36 -1.59 11.77
N THR A 11 3.07 -1.28 11.93
CA THR A 11 2.12 -2.18 12.62
C THR A 11 2.00 -3.51 11.88
N MET A 12 1.85 -3.49 10.56
CA MET A 12 1.81 -4.70 9.73
C MET A 12 3.12 -5.51 9.85
N ALA A 13 4.26 -4.84 9.80
CA ALA A 13 5.58 -5.48 9.94
C ALA A 13 5.77 -6.10 11.34
N GLN A 14 5.28 -5.46 12.41
CA GLN A 14 5.31 -6.02 13.76
C GLN A 14 4.36 -7.21 13.91
N GLN A 15 3.20 -7.18 13.25
CA GLN A 15 2.24 -8.29 13.23
C GLN A 15 2.67 -9.44 12.32
N TYR A 16 3.69 -9.24 11.48
CA TYR A 16 4.22 -10.28 10.61
C TYR A 16 4.93 -11.37 11.43
N SER A 17 4.19 -12.42 11.75
CA SER A 17 4.70 -13.63 12.42
C SER A 17 5.23 -14.68 11.45
N GLY A 18 5.49 -14.31 10.18
CA GLY A 18 5.82 -15.24 9.10
C GLY A 18 4.60 -15.78 8.34
N ASN A 19 3.39 -15.41 8.73
CA ASN A 19 2.17 -15.76 8.00
C ASN A 19 2.02 -14.88 6.74
N LYS A 20 2.51 -15.41 5.62
CA LYS A 20 2.45 -14.76 4.30
C LYS A 20 1.01 -14.46 3.86
N GLN A 21 0.05 -15.33 4.16
CA GLN A 21 -1.34 -15.13 3.75
C GLN A 21 -1.98 -13.94 4.48
N ALA A 22 -1.77 -13.83 5.79
CA ALA A 22 -2.25 -12.69 6.57
C ALA A 22 -1.60 -11.38 6.10
N PHE A 23 -0.30 -11.42 5.79
CA PHE A 23 0.43 -10.28 5.22
C PHE A 23 -0.15 -9.86 3.86
N PHE A 24 -0.34 -10.80 2.93
CA PHE A 24 -0.91 -10.51 1.61
C PHE A 24 -2.32 -9.93 1.73
N LYS A 25 -3.17 -10.48 2.62
CA LYS A 25 -4.50 -9.94 2.87
C LYS A 25 -4.46 -8.47 3.33
N GLN A 26 -3.64 -8.15 4.33
CA GLN A 26 -3.49 -6.78 4.81
C GLN A 26 -2.95 -5.85 3.72
N MET A 27 -1.97 -6.30 2.92
CA MET A 27 -1.46 -5.54 1.77
C MET A 27 -2.55 -5.24 0.74
N THR A 28 -3.43 -6.20 0.43
CA THR A 28 -4.55 -5.99 -0.49
C THR A 28 -5.59 -5.00 0.02
N GLU A 29 -5.68 -4.79 1.34
CA GLU A 29 -6.58 -3.79 1.94
C GLU A 29 -5.94 -2.40 1.99
N LEU A 30 -4.64 -2.32 2.23
CA LEU A 30 -3.90 -1.08 2.47
C LEU A 30 -3.45 -0.39 1.17
N ILE A 31 -2.96 -1.15 0.18
CA ILE A 31 -2.45 -0.54 -1.06
C ILE A 31 -3.52 0.26 -1.82
N PRO A 32 -4.78 -0.21 -1.96
CA PRO A 32 -5.82 0.59 -2.60
C PRO A 32 -6.04 1.95 -1.92
N GLN A 33 -6.12 1.96 -0.58
CA GLN A 33 -6.30 3.20 0.19
C GLN A 33 -5.12 4.16 0.00
N LEU A 34 -3.89 3.64 -0.02
CA LEU A 34 -2.70 4.44 -0.27
C LEU A 34 -2.75 5.07 -1.67
N MET A 35 -3.07 4.27 -2.68
CA MET A 35 -3.12 4.73 -4.06
C MET A 35 -4.21 5.78 -4.28
N GLU A 36 -5.38 5.63 -3.67
CA GLU A 36 -6.45 6.62 -3.72
C GLU A 36 -6.04 7.95 -3.08
N GLU A 37 -5.39 7.92 -1.91
CA GLU A 37 -4.89 9.14 -1.26
C GLU A 37 -3.81 9.84 -2.09
N VAL A 38 -2.87 9.08 -2.65
CA VAL A 38 -1.76 9.60 -3.46
C VAL A 38 -2.24 10.17 -4.79
N GLN A 39 -3.19 9.52 -5.46
CA GLN A 39 -3.81 10.05 -6.68
C GLN A 39 -4.58 11.35 -6.43
N GLY A 40 -5.05 11.58 -5.20
CA GLY A 40 -5.71 12.81 -4.80
C GLY A 40 -4.77 13.98 -4.51
N PHE A 41 -3.45 13.81 -4.57
CA PHE A 41 -2.50 14.88 -4.25
C PHE A 41 -2.40 15.93 -5.35
N SER A 42 -2.47 17.20 -4.93
CA SER A 42 -2.13 18.32 -5.79
C SER A 42 -0.62 18.40 -6.04
N PRO A 43 -0.18 19.09 -7.11
CA PRO A 43 1.24 19.35 -7.35
C PRO A 43 1.94 20.06 -6.18
N GLU A 44 1.21 20.93 -5.46
CA GLU A 44 1.73 21.63 -4.27
C GLU A 44 1.99 20.67 -3.11
N THR A 45 1.10 19.70 -2.88
CA THR A 45 1.30 18.65 -1.88
C THR A 45 2.51 17.79 -2.23
N TRP A 46 2.67 17.42 -3.51
CA TRP A 46 3.84 16.69 -3.98
C TRP A 46 5.14 17.45 -3.76
N LYS A 47 5.15 18.75 -4.05
CA LYS A 47 6.31 19.60 -3.81
C LYS A 47 6.67 19.67 -2.32
N SER A 48 5.66 19.88 -1.46
CA SER A 48 5.86 19.91 -0.01
C SER A 48 6.39 18.57 0.54
N LEU A 49 5.93 17.44 -0.01
CA LEU A 49 6.44 16.11 0.34
C LEU A 49 7.88 15.89 -0.13
N GLU A 50 8.24 16.36 -1.32
CA GLU A 50 9.60 16.29 -1.82
C GLU A 50 10.58 17.12 -0.96
N GLU A 51 10.15 18.29 -0.48
CA GLU A 51 10.97 19.14 0.39
C GLU A 51 11.17 18.55 1.79
N GLN A 52 10.14 17.91 2.35
CA GLN A 52 10.20 17.35 3.71
C GLN A 52 10.73 15.91 3.77
N PHE A 53 10.47 15.12 2.72
CA PHE A 53 10.72 13.69 2.64
C PHE A 53 11.26 13.31 1.24
N PRO A 54 12.46 13.83 0.87
CA PRO A 54 12.99 13.65 -0.48
C PRO A 54 13.26 12.19 -0.83
N GLU A 55 13.78 11.40 0.11
CA GLU A 55 14.10 9.98 -0.11
C GLU A 55 12.83 9.14 -0.31
N GLN A 56 11.79 9.36 0.50
CA GLN A 56 10.52 8.64 0.39
C GLN A 56 9.78 9.04 -0.88
N THR A 57 9.84 10.31 -1.27
CA THR A 57 9.23 10.80 -2.50
C THR A 57 9.96 10.29 -3.75
N ALA A 58 11.29 10.24 -3.73
CA ALA A 58 12.09 9.64 -4.80
C ALA A 58 11.79 8.15 -4.94
N ALA A 59 11.81 7.40 -3.83
CA ALA A 59 11.44 5.98 -3.83
C ALA A 59 10.02 5.75 -4.35
N TRP A 60 9.07 6.64 -4.04
CA TRP A 60 7.72 6.56 -4.58
C TRP A 60 7.70 6.76 -6.11
N LYS A 61 8.41 7.77 -6.63
CA LYS A 61 8.50 8.05 -8.07
C LYS A 61 9.16 6.89 -8.83
N ASP A 62 10.24 6.33 -8.29
CA ASP A 62 10.95 5.20 -8.89
C ASP A 62 10.10 3.92 -8.94
N ASN A 63 9.19 3.74 -7.98
CA ASN A 63 8.36 2.54 -7.86
C ASN A 63 6.90 2.78 -8.27
N GLU A 64 6.56 3.95 -8.80
CA GLU A 64 5.18 4.36 -9.07
C GLU A 64 4.48 3.38 -10.01
N ASP A 65 5.18 2.96 -11.06
CA ASP A 65 4.66 2.03 -12.06
C ASP A 65 4.38 0.64 -11.46
N LEU A 66 5.32 0.14 -10.64
CA LEU A 66 5.15 -1.13 -9.92
C LEU A 66 3.97 -1.08 -8.94
N LEU A 67 3.78 0.04 -8.25
CA LEU A 67 2.67 0.25 -7.33
C LEU A 67 1.32 0.34 -8.06
N LYS A 68 1.29 0.99 -9.22
CA LYS A 68 0.11 1.00 -10.12
C LYS A 68 -0.22 -0.40 -10.61
N GLN A 69 0.76 -1.18 -11.06
CA GLN A 69 0.55 -2.57 -11.47
C GLN A 69 0.02 -3.43 -10.31
N PHE A 70 0.59 -3.27 -9.11
CA PHE A 70 0.10 -3.98 -7.93
C PHE A 70 -1.33 -3.57 -7.55
N TYR A 71 -1.66 -2.29 -7.66
CA TYR A 71 -3.02 -1.80 -7.44
C TYR A 71 -4.03 -2.40 -8.42
N GLU A 72 -3.70 -2.44 -9.71
CA GLU A 72 -4.55 -3.07 -10.73
C GLU A 72 -4.69 -4.57 -10.52
N LEU A 73 -3.61 -5.25 -10.10
CA LEU A 73 -3.66 -6.65 -9.69
C LEU A 73 -4.63 -6.84 -8.52
N VAL A 74 -4.49 -6.05 -7.45
CA VAL A 74 -5.35 -6.12 -6.27
C VAL A 74 -6.82 -5.85 -6.61
N LYS A 75 -7.12 -4.88 -7.48
CA LYS A 75 -8.48 -4.62 -7.97
C LYS A 75 -9.06 -5.78 -8.77
N SER A 76 -8.21 -6.50 -9.48
CA SER A 76 -8.58 -7.64 -10.33
C SER A 76 -8.76 -8.93 -9.52
N LEU A 77 -8.29 -8.97 -8.27
CA LEU A 77 -8.53 -10.12 -7.39
C LEU A 77 -10.03 -10.22 -7.06
N PRO A 78 -10.60 -11.44 -7.05
CA PRO A 78 -11.98 -11.62 -6.63
C PRO A 78 -12.12 -11.15 -5.17
N LYS A 79 -13.07 -10.23 -4.92
CA LYS A 79 -13.36 -9.69 -3.58
C LYS A 79 -13.88 -10.75 -2.60
N GLN A 80 -14.24 -11.93 -3.12
CA GLN A 80 -14.60 -13.13 -2.38
C GLN A 80 -13.56 -14.21 -2.73
N ASP A 81 -12.64 -14.52 -1.81
CA ASP A 81 -12.22 -15.92 -1.50
C ASP A 81 -11.07 -16.06 -0.49
N LEU A 82 -10.50 -15.00 0.10
CA LEU A 82 -9.48 -15.20 1.16
C LEU A 82 -10.05 -15.70 2.51
N ALA A 83 -11.35 -15.98 2.58
CA ALA A 83 -12.04 -16.36 3.82
C ALA A 83 -12.74 -17.72 3.77
N GLN A 84 -12.79 -18.44 2.64
CA GLN A 84 -13.46 -19.73 2.58
C GLN A 84 -12.65 -20.76 1.82
N ASN A 85 -11.77 -21.44 2.54
CA ASN A 85 -11.56 -22.85 2.26
C ASN A 85 -11.21 -23.64 3.54
N PRO A 86 -12.19 -23.93 4.41
CA PRO A 86 -12.16 -25.16 5.16
C PRO A 86 -12.72 -26.27 4.26
N GLU A 87 -11.85 -27.17 3.79
CA GLU A 87 -12.20 -28.46 3.17
C GLU A 87 -12.53 -28.45 1.67
N ALA A 88 -11.53 -28.77 0.85
CA ALA A 88 -11.66 -29.51 -0.40
C ALA A 88 -10.67 -30.68 -0.40
#